data_AF-A0A3D5Q8M5-F1
#
_entry.id   AF-A0A3D5Q8M5-F1
#
_cell.length_a   1.000
_cell.length_b   1.000
_cell.length_c   1.000
_cell.angle_alpha   90.00
_cell.angle_beta   90.00
_cell.angle_gamma   90.00
#
_symmetry.space_group_name_H-M   'P 1'
#
loop_
_entity.id
_entity.type
_entity.pdbx_description
1 polymer ?
#
loop_
_entity_poly.entity_id
_entity_poly.type
_entity_poly.pdbx_seq_one_letter_code
_entity_poly.pdbx_strand_id
1 'polypeptide(L)'
;MNNPLTTEQHDSVWSPLYQQRAFRALMSAFSFPGRRQPLPLCSDATGPTCIAAVLCDNEVSLADPDQLIGPADIRRLGIREASLENAGFIIADGSRAPDFAPALGSLAEPEQGATIIVRVASLESSNDFPLMLEGPGIQDTQALAVSGLNSQWLAE
;
A
#
# COMPACT_ATOMS: atom_id res chain seq x y z
N MET A 1 -18.22 -23.06 -22.11
CA MET A 1 -17.82 -23.89 -20.95
C MET A 1 -16.60 -23.22 -20.34
N ASN A 2 -16.79 -22.39 -19.31
CA ASN A 2 -15.67 -21.78 -18.58
C ASN A 2 -15.20 -22.79 -17.55
N ASN A 3 -13.94 -23.19 -17.64
CA ASN A 3 -13.32 -24.12 -16.70
C ASN A 3 -13.15 -23.38 -15.35
N PRO A 4 -13.73 -23.83 -14.24
CA PRO A 4 -13.66 -23.11 -12.96
C PRO A 4 -12.23 -22.88 -12.47
N LEU A 5 -11.29 -23.77 -12.86
CA LEU A 5 -9.85 -23.63 -12.61
C LEU A 5 -9.22 -22.35 -13.21
N THR A 6 -9.77 -21.84 -14.31
CA THR A 6 -9.26 -20.64 -14.98
C THR A 6 -9.74 -19.36 -14.31
N THR A 7 -10.91 -19.38 -13.68
CA THR A 7 -11.43 -18.24 -12.90
C THR A 7 -10.64 -18.10 -11.59
N GLU A 8 -10.37 -19.19 -10.88
CA GLU A 8 -9.58 -19.14 -9.64
C GLU A 8 -8.12 -18.69 -9.86
N GLN A 9 -7.53 -19.02 -11.01
CA GLN A 9 -6.19 -18.55 -11.36
C GLN A 9 -6.11 -17.04 -11.62
N HIS A 10 -7.21 -16.39 -12.02
CA HIS A 10 -7.23 -14.95 -12.26
C HIS A 10 -7.44 -14.13 -10.98
N ASP A 11 -7.97 -14.76 -9.93
CA ASP A 11 -8.26 -14.11 -8.66
C ASP A 11 -7.14 -14.34 -7.61
N SER A 12 -6.01 -14.91 -8.04
CA SER A 12 -4.77 -14.95 -7.24
C SER A 12 -4.01 -13.63 -7.35
N VAL A 13 -3.48 -13.14 -6.22
CA VAL A 13 -2.64 -11.93 -6.15
C VAL A 13 -1.39 -12.04 -7.04
N TRP A 14 -0.92 -13.27 -7.28
CA TRP A 14 0.28 -13.57 -8.04
C TRP A 14 0.01 -13.71 -9.55
N SER A 15 -1.25 -13.57 -9.97
CA SER A 15 -1.60 -13.64 -11.38
C SER A 15 -1.32 -12.31 -12.09
N PRO A 16 -0.81 -12.33 -13.33
CA PRO A 16 -0.57 -11.10 -14.09
C PRO A 16 -1.83 -10.26 -14.30
N LEU A 17 -3.00 -10.90 -14.43
CA LEU A 17 -4.27 -10.20 -14.63
C LEU A 17 -4.72 -9.46 -13.37
N TYR A 18 -4.59 -10.08 -12.19
CA TYR A 18 -4.83 -9.40 -10.93
C TYR A 18 -3.90 -8.20 -10.77
N GLN A 19 -2.58 -8.42 -10.94
CA GLN A 19 -1.57 -7.39 -10.75
C GLN A 19 -1.79 -6.19 -11.67
N GLN A 20 -2.12 -6.43 -12.95
CA GLN A 20 -2.44 -5.35 -13.89
C GLN A 20 -3.65 -4.52 -13.43
N ARG A 21 -4.73 -5.19 -12.97
CA ARG A 21 -5.95 -4.51 -12.52
C ARG A 21 -5.71 -3.74 -11.22
N ALA A 22 -4.99 -4.35 -10.28
CA ALA A 22 -4.61 -3.72 -9.02
C ALA A 22 -3.68 -2.52 -9.25
N PHE A 23 -2.70 -2.63 -10.15
CA PHE A 23 -1.82 -1.51 -10.53
C PHE A 23 -2.62 -0.30 -11.04
N ARG A 24 -3.62 -0.51 -11.91
CA ARG A 24 -4.48 0.58 -12.39
C ARG A 24 -5.30 1.22 -11.27
N ALA A 25 -5.77 0.42 -10.30
CA ALA A 25 -6.45 0.93 -9.12
C ALA A 25 -5.51 1.79 -8.27
N LEU A 26 -4.26 1.35 -8.07
CA LEU A 26 -3.24 2.12 -7.34
C LEU A 26 -2.86 3.41 -8.05
N MET A 27 -2.65 3.37 -9.38
CA MET A 27 -2.40 4.59 -10.16
C MET A 27 -3.55 5.59 -10.06
N SER A 28 -4.79 5.11 -10.02
CA SER A 28 -5.96 5.95 -9.79
C SER A 28 -5.96 6.55 -8.38
N ALA A 29 -5.58 5.78 -7.36
CA ALA A 29 -5.49 6.27 -5.99
C ALA A 29 -4.39 7.34 -5.83
N PHE A 30 -3.22 7.16 -6.46
CA PHE A 30 -2.16 8.16 -6.49
C PHE A 30 -2.56 9.43 -7.25
N SER A 31 -3.27 9.29 -8.36
CA SER A 31 -3.67 10.43 -9.20
C SER A 31 -4.78 11.28 -8.59
N PHE A 32 -5.59 10.70 -7.69
CA PHE A 32 -6.71 11.38 -7.04
C PHE A 32 -6.68 11.14 -5.51
N PRO A 33 -5.77 11.82 -4.78
CA PRO A 33 -5.62 11.62 -3.34
C PRO A 33 -6.95 11.76 -2.58
N GLY A 34 -7.16 10.89 -1.59
CA GLY A 34 -8.40 10.81 -0.82
C GLY A 34 -9.54 10.01 -1.47
N ARG A 35 -9.45 9.69 -2.78
CA ARG A 35 -10.41 8.78 -3.42
C ARG A 35 -10.03 7.33 -3.18
N ARG A 36 -10.86 6.62 -2.42
CA ARG A 36 -10.72 5.18 -2.18
C ARG A 36 -10.88 4.40 -3.48
N GLN A 37 -9.95 3.49 -3.74
CA GLN A 37 -10.00 2.58 -4.88
C GLN A 37 -10.07 1.14 -4.37
N PRO A 38 -11.10 0.36 -4.77
CA PRO A 38 -11.14 -1.06 -4.43
C PRO A 38 -10.07 -1.78 -5.25
N LEU A 39 -9.30 -2.64 -4.58
CA LEU A 39 -8.50 -3.63 -5.30
C LEU A 39 -9.43 -4.72 -5.87
N PRO A 40 -8.99 -5.43 -6.92
CA PRO A 40 -9.70 -6.62 -7.38
C PRO A 40 -9.87 -7.63 -6.24
N LEU A 41 -10.90 -8.46 -6.33
CA LEU A 41 -11.07 -9.55 -5.38
C LEU A 41 -9.88 -10.51 -5.48
N CYS A 42 -9.43 -10.95 -4.32
CA CYS A 42 -8.30 -11.85 -4.17
C CYS A 42 -8.72 -13.03 -3.31
N SER A 43 -8.40 -14.27 -3.73
CA SER A 43 -8.72 -15.47 -2.96
C SER A 43 -7.62 -15.90 -1.99
N ASP A 44 -6.37 -15.48 -2.24
CA ASP A 44 -5.18 -16.05 -1.60
C ASP A 44 -4.31 -15.04 -0.82
N ALA A 45 -4.67 -13.76 -0.82
CA ALA A 45 -3.99 -12.73 -0.04
C ALA A 45 -4.94 -11.62 0.40
N THR A 46 -4.56 -10.89 1.45
CA THR A 46 -5.30 -9.73 1.96
C THR A 46 -4.34 -8.63 2.39
N GLY A 47 -4.87 -7.41 2.54
CA GLY A 47 -4.14 -6.30 3.17
C GLY A 47 -2.86 -5.92 2.41
N PRO A 48 -1.75 -5.66 3.13
CA PRO A 48 -0.50 -5.18 2.53
C PRO A 48 0.11 -6.12 1.48
N THR A 49 -0.09 -7.44 1.61
CA THR A 49 0.42 -8.42 0.62
C THR A 49 -0.11 -8.13 -0.78
N CYS A 50 -1.37 -7.71 -0.91
CA CYS A 50 -1.97 -7.37 -2.19
C CYS A 50 -1.31 -6.16 -2.86
N ILE A 51 -0.81 -5.22 -2.07
CA ILE A 51 -0.12 -4.02 -2.57
C ILE A 51 1.32 -4.38 -2.92
N ALA A 52 2.02 -5.06 -2.02
CA ALA A 52 3.41 -5.47 -2.21
C ALA A 52 3.57 -6.37 -3.45
N ALA A 53 2.64 -7.30 -3.68
CA ALA A 53 2.65 -8.15 -4.88
C ALA A 53 2.50 -7.39 -6.21
N VAL A 54 2.09 -6.12 -6.18
CA VAL A 54 1.93 -5.27 -7.37
C VAL A 54 3.10 -4.31 -7.53
N LEU A 55 3.64 -3.81 -6.42
CA LEU A 55 4.65 -2.74 -6.41
C LEU A 55 6.08 -3.24 -6.19
N CYS A 56 6.24 -4.46 -5.67
CA CYS A 56 7.54 -4.97 -5.25
C CYS A 56 7.94 -6.21 -6.03
N ASP A 57 9.22 -6.25 -6.39
CA ASP A 57 9.93 -7.36 -7.02
C ASP A 57 11.37 -7.43 -6.51
N ASN A 58 12.25 -8.13 -7.23
CA ASN A 58 13.65 -8.32 -6.84
C ASN A 58 14.56 -7.09 -7.04
N GLU A 59 14.05 -6.01 -7.62
CA GLU A 59 14.79 -4.78 -7.85
C GLU A 59 14.65 -3.80 -6.68
N VAL A 60 13.61 -3.96 -5.85
CA VAL A 60 13.31 -3.05 -4.74
C VAL A 60 13.66 -3.65 -3.38
N SER A 61 13.83 -2.76 -2.40
CA SER A 61 14.00 -3.13 -1.00
C SER A 61 12.72 -2.91 -0.19
N LEU A 62 12.47 -3.79 0.79
CA LEU A 62 11.29 -3.74 1.64
C LEU A 62 11.64 -3.96 3.12
N ALA A 63 11.02 -3.19 4.01
CA ALA A 63 11.01 -3.40 5.45
C ALA A 63 9.59 -3.67 5.94
N ASP A 64 9.39 -4.70 6.77
CA ASP A 64 8.12 -5.06 7.39
C ASP A 64 8.32 -5.33 8.90
N PRO A 65 8.56 -4.28 9.70
CA PRO A 65 8.89 -4.40 11.12
C PRO A 65 7.79 -5.07 11.95
N ASP A 66 6.54 -4.89 11.54
CA ASP A 66 5.36 -5.44 12.23
C ASP A 66 4.98 -6.85 11.72
N GLN A 67 5.69 -7.38 10.71
CA GLN A 67 5.45 -8.68 10.09
C GLN A 67 4.00 -8.83 9.56
N LEU A 68 3.54 -7.80 8.85
CA LEU A 68 2.18 -7.76 8.30
C LEU A 68 2.02 -8.62 7.04
N ILE A 69 3.13 -9.00 6.40
CA ILE A 69 3.17 -9.92 5.27
C ILE A 69 3.72 -11.27 5.75
N GLY A 70 3.04 -12.35 5.37
CA GLY A 70 3.46 -13.70 5.72
C GLY A 70 4.83 -14.06 5.12
N PRO A 71 5.67 -14.85 5.81
CA PRO A 71 7.03 -15.15 5.33
C PRO A 71 7.06 -15.93 4.01
N ALA A 72 5.99 -16.67 3.68
CA ALA A 72 5.87 -17.32 2.38
C ALA A 72 5.68 -16.31 1.24
N ASP A 73 4.91 -15.25 1.49
CA ASP A 73 4.65 -14.19 0.51
C ASP A 73 5.87 -13.29 0.36
N ILE A 74 6.57 -12.94 1.46
CA ILE A 74 7.86 -12.23 1.40
C ILE A 74 8.84 -12.96 0.46
N ARG A 75 8.95 -14.29 0.58
CA ARG A 75 9.79 -15.09 -0.33
C ARG A 75 9.32 -15.07 -1.78
N ARG A 76 8.00 -15.01 -2.03
CA ARG A 76 7.42 -14.94 -3.38
C ARG A 76 7.68 -13.60 -4.04
N LEU A 77 7.68 -12.50 -3.28
CA LEU A 77 8.01 -11.17 -3.78
C LEU A 77 9.44 -11.10 -4.32
N GLY A 78 10.37 -11.89 -3.77
CA GLY A 78 11.77 -11.90 -4.19
C GLY A 78 12.53 -10.61 -3.86
N ILE A 79 11.96 -9.79 -2.96
CA ILE A 79 12.50 -8.49 -2.54
C ILE A 79 13.85 -8.60 -1.84
N ARG A 80 14.53 -7.45 -1.72
CA ARG A 80 15.69 -7.30 -0.83
C ARG A 80 15.22 -6.77 0.52
N GLU A 81 15.40 -7.54 1.60
CA GLU A 81 15.10 -7.02 2.93
C GLU A 81 16.10 -5.90 3.31
N ALA A 82 15.60 -4.82 3.90
CA ALA A 82 16.41 -3.67 4.30
C ALA A 82 15.96 -3.10 5.65
N SER A 83 16.78 -2.23 6.24
CA SER A 83 16.38 -1.45 7.41
C SER A 83 15.37 -0.36 7.03
N LEU A 84 14.62 0.15 8.02
CA LEU A 84 13.59 1.16 7.82
C LEU A 84 14.14 2.44 7.15
N GLU A 85 15.39 2.81 7.41
CA GLU A 85 15.98 4.03 6.83
C GLU A 85 16.43 3.86 5.37
N ASN A 86 16.55 2.62 4.89
CA ASN A 86 17.12 2.28 3.56
C ASN A 86 16.14 1.52 2.65
N ALA A 87 14.94 1.22 3.13
CA ALA A 87 13.94 0.49 2.37
C ALA A 87 13.21 1.41 1.38
N GLY A 88 13.08 0.97 0.13
CA GLY A 88 12.25 1.65 -0.88
C GLY A 88 10.75 1.50 -0.60
N PHE A 89 10.36 0.42 0.09
CA PHE A 89 9.00 0.20 0.58
C PHE A 89 9.00 -0.15 2.07
N ILE A 90 8.06 0.41 2.81
CA ILE A 90 7.89 0.12 4.24
C ILE A 90 6.44 -0.30 4.48
N ILE A 91 6.25 -1.47 5.09
CA ILE A 91 4.94 -1.95 5.53
C ILE A 91 4.80 -1.62 7.02
N ALA A 92 3.76 -0.88 7.41
CA ALA A 92 3.60 -0.42 8.80
C ALA A 92 2.17 -0.63 9.31
N ASP A 93 2.03 -0.94 10.61
CA ASP A 93 0.76 -0.92 11.30
C ASP A 93 0.38 0.51 11.70
N GLY A 94 -0.66 1.05 11.08
CA GLY A 94 -1.14 2.41 11.32
C GLY A 94 -1.65 2.65 12.73
N SER A 95 -2.00 1.61 13.49
CA SER A 95 -2.41 1.76 14.90
C SER A 95 -1.24 2.12 15.84
N ARG A 96 -0.01 1.89 15.38
CA ARG A 96 1.22 2.20 16.10
C ARG A 96 1.72 3.58 15.69
N ALA A 97 2.36 4.25 16.62
CA ALA A 97 3.09 5.48 16.31
C ALA A 97 4.26 5.17 15.38
N PRO A 98 4.53 5.99 14.35
CA PRO A 98 5.76 5.85 13.59
C PRO A 98 6.95 6.24 14.46
N ASP A 99 7.96 5.37 14.54
CA ASP A 99 9.19 5.57 15.31
C ASP A 99 10.46 5.53 14.44
N PHE A 100 10.29 5.68 13.12
CA PHE A 100 11.37 5.61 12.14
C PHE A 100 11.38 6.83 11.21
N ALA A 101 12.55 7.10 10.64
CA ALA A 101 12.75 8.11 9.61
C ALA A 101 12.97 7.40 8.25
N PRO A 102 11.97 7.40 7.34
CA PRO A 102 12.12 6.79 6.03
C PRO A 102 13.12 7.57 5.17
N ALA A 103 13.67 6.93 4.14
CA ALA A 103 14.37 7.65 3.08
C ALA A 103 13.42 8.68 2.44
N LEU A 104 13.84 9.95 2.34
CA LEU A 104 13.05 11.01 1.70
C LEU A 104 13.45 11.27 0.24
N GLY A 105 14.50 10.59 -0.23
CA GLY A 105 15.17 10.93 -1.48
C GLY A 105 15.99 12.22 -1.36
N SER A 106 16.45 12.73 -2.50
CA SER A 106 17.16 14.01 -2.57
C SER A 106 16.43 14.99 -3.48
N LEU A 107 16.85 16.26 -3.49
CA LEU A 107 16.30 17.23 -4.44
C LEU A 107 16.55 16.85 -5.90
N ALA A 108 17.67 16.17 -6.17
CA ALA A 108 18.03 15.72 -7.52
C ALA A 108 17.37 14.39 -7.89
N GLU A 109 17.09 13.56 -6.89
CA GLU A 109 16.56 12.19 -7.03
C GLU A 109 15.44 11.97 -6.00
N PRO A 110 14.29 12.67 -6.13
CA PRO A 110 13.17 12.55 -5.19
C PRO A 110 12.52 11.17 -5.23
N GLU A 111 12.65 10.44 -6.34
CA GLU A 111 12.15 9.07 -6.52
C GLU A 111 12.87 8.02 -5.67
N GLN A 112 14.02 8.37 -5.06
CA GLN A 112 14.74 7.51 -4.11
C GLN A 112 14.12 7.56 -2.69
N GLY A 113 13.02 8.31 -2.51
CA GLY A 113 12.23 8.26 -1.29
C GLY A 113 11.50 6.94 -1.11
N ALA A 114 11.21 6.59 0.14
CA ALA A 114 10.46 5.39 0.48
C ALA A 114 8.95 5.60 0.26
N THR A 115 8.29 4.56 -0.23
CA THR A 115 6.82 4.46 -0.21
C THR A 115 6.37 3.70 1.03
N ILE A 116 5.55 4.32 1.88
CA ILE A 116 5.01 3.68 3.09
C ILE A 116 3.60 3.16 2.81
N ILE A 117 3.39 1.87 3.07
CA ILE A 117 2.09 1.20 2.99
C ILE A 117 1.60 0.97 4.42
N VAL A 118 0.70 1.85 4.87
CA VAL A 118 0.16 1.84 6.23
C VAL A 118 -1.14 1.05 6.28
N ARG A 119 -1.17 -0.05 7.03
CA ARG A 119 -2.40 -0.80 7.29
C ARG A 119 -3.22 -0.10 8.37
N VAL A 120 -4.48 0.19 8.07
CA VAL A 120 -5.43 0.81 9.01
C VAL A 120 -6.63 -0.10 9.26
N ALA A 121 -7.42 0.19 10.28
CA ALA A 121 -8.60 -0.63 10.62
C ALA A 121 -9.71 -0.49 9.57
N SER A 122 -9.95 0.74 9.06
CA SER A 122 -10.94 0.98 8.01
C SER A 122 -10.72 2.31 7.30
N LEU A 123 -11.06 2.34 6.01
CA LEU A 123 -11.22 3.55 5.19
C LEU A 123 -12.70 3.84 4.89
N GLU A 124 -13.63 3.14 5.53
CA GLU A 124 -15.06 3.41 5.39
C GLU A 124 -15.44 4.77 5.98
N SER A 125 -16.59 5.30 5.56
CA SER A 125 -17.06 6.59 6.05
C SER A 125 -17.35 6.50 7.55
N SER A 126 -16.47 7.08 8.36
CA SER A 126 -16.65 7.27 9.79
C SER A 126 -16.50 8.75 10.13
N ASN A 127 -16.92 9.12 11.34
CA ASN A 127 -16.59 10.43 11.91
C ASN A 127 -15.23 10.39 12.65
N ASP A 128 -14.57 9.24 12.65
CA ASP A 128 -13.29 9.05 13.33
C ASP A 128 -12.17 9.56 12.43
N PHE A 129 -11.45 10.57 12.92
CA PHE A 129 -10.26 11.13 12.30
C PHE A 129 -10.48 11.65 10.85
N PRO A 130 -11.33 12.68 10.66
CA PRO A 130 -11.60 13.25 9.34
C PRO A 130 -10.42 14.10 8.85
N LEU A 131 -9.95 13.80 7.63
CA LEU A 131 -8.97 14.58 6.90
C LEU A 131 -9.66 15.34 5.78
N MET A 132 -9.33 16.62 5.65
CA MET A 132 -9.72 17.46 4.52
C MET A 132 -8.48 17.68 3.66
N LEU A 133 -8.51 17.13 2.45
CA LEU A 133 -7.38 17.12 1.53
C LEU A 133 -7.60 18.14 0.41
N GLU A 134 -6.52 18.82 0.03
CA GLU A 134 -6.44 19.77 -1.07
C GLU A 134 -5.12 19.57 -1.84
N GLY A 135 -5.06 20.00 -3.10
CA GLY A 135 -3.85 19.93 -3.92
C GLY A 135 -4.02 19.17 -5.25
N PRO A 136 -2.92 18.78 -5.91
CA PRO A 136 -2.95 18.11 -7.21
C PRO A 136 -3.86 16.87 -7.22
N GLY A 137 -4.68 16.74 -8.26
CA GLY A 137 -5.65 15.63 -8.38
C GLY A 137 -6.96 15.85 -7.62
N ILE A 138 -7.08 16.92 -6.82
CA ILE A 138 -8.31 17.30 -6.12
C ILE A 138 -8.82 18.60 -6.74
N GLN A 139 -10.10 18.63 -7.13
CA GLN A 139 -10.68 19.82 -7.77
C GLN A 139 -10.88 20.96 -6.78
N ASP A 140 -11.49 20.66 -5.62
CA ASP A 140 -11.80 21.62 -4.57
C ASP A 140 -11.26 21.09 -3.23
N THR A 141 -12.04 20.26 -2.54
CA THR A 141 -11.63 19.55 -1.33
C THR A 141 -12.08 18.10 -1.39
N GLN A 142 -11.34 17.19 -0.73
CA GLN A 142 -11.70 15.78 -0.62
C GLN A 142 -11.64 15.35 0.85
N ALA A 143 -12.77 14.91 1.39
CA ALA A 143 -12.82 14.32 2.73
C ALA A 143 -12.37 12.85 2.70
N LEU A 144 -11.59 12.46 3.70
CA LEU A 144 -11.19 11.08 3.95
C LEU A 144 -11.28 10.79 5.45
N ALA A 145 -11.98 9.72 5.83
CA ALA A 145 -11.96 9.23 7.21
C ALA A 145 -11.04 8.01 7.29
N VAL A 146 -10.18 7.97 8.31
CA VAL A 146 -9.21 6.88 8.49
C VAL A 146 -9.32 6.36 9.92
N SER A 147 -9.96 5.19 10.07
CA SER A 147 -10.17 4.59 11.39
C SER A 147 -8.96 3.75 11.79
N GLY A 148 -8.55 3.88 13.05
CA GLY A 148 -7.43 3.11 13.61
C GLY A 148 -6.04 3.63 13.22
N LEU A 149 -5.94 4.84 12.66
CA LEU A 149 -4.65 5.51 12.47
C LEU A 149 -4.24 6.23 13.75
N ASN A 150 -3.01 5.98 14.21
CA ASN A 150 -2.41 6.70 15.31
C ASN A 150 -2.16 8.16 14.90
N SER A 151 -2.54 9.11 15.76
CA SER A 151 -2.44 10.54 15.44
C SER A 151 -1.01 11.01 15.19
N GLN A 152 0.01 10.30 15.68
CA GLN A 152 1.42 10.65 15.45
C GLN A 152 1.86 10.47 14.00
N TRP A 153 1.11 9.76 13.16
CA TRP A 153 1.36 9.71 11.70
C TRP A 153 1.18 11.06 10.99
N LEU A 154 0.43 11.98 11.59
CA LEU A 154 0.18 13.32 11.05
C LEU A 154 0.71 14.43 11.96
N ALA A 155 1.50 14.09 12.98
CA ALA A 155 2.17 15.09 13.79
C ALA A 155 3.34 15.68 12.99
N GLU A 156 3.43 17.01 12.94
CA GLU A 156 4.56 17.75 12.36
C GLU A 156 5.85 17.59 13.18
#